data_AF-A0A530QN09-F1
#
_entry.id   AF-A0A530QN09-F1
#
_cell.length_a   1.000
_cell.length_b   1.000
_cell.length_c   1.000
_cell.angle_alpha   90.00
_cell.angle_beta   90.00
_cell.angle_gamma   90.00
#
_symmetry.space_group_name_H-M   'P 1'
#
loop_
_entity.id
_entity.type
_entity.pdbx_description
1 polymer ?
#
loop_
_entity_poly.entity_id
_entity_poly.type
_entity_poly.pdbx_seq_one_letter_code
_entity_poly.pdbx_strand_id
1 'polypeptide(L)'
;MAYAKFGWDELTRRLVRHEAQFLRELAPLCRQSAVAIPSVLGSGPWRGLEALIVHQLPGRGRSPIVHTMLPAAAAIASLAPSPPKALAETRFWQEIRTLVSQSSPLLSASVAAAVEHGWKTVEARWGGIVFPLGVSHGDWIPPNIRVLRGGRFNVWDWERGKIG
;
A
#
# COMPACT_ATOMS: atom_id res chain seq x y z
N MET A 1 -17.02 -13.90 -12.39
CA MET A 1 -16.87 -12.56 -12.99
C MET A 1 -15.43 -12.09 -12.76
N ALA A 2 -14.89 -11.24 -13.63
CA ALA A 2 -13.54 -10.69 -13.54
C ALA A 2 -13.58 -9.16 -13.55
N TYR A 3 -12.55 -8.50 -13.03
CA TYR A 3 -12.30 -7.07 -13.22
C TYR A 3 -11.02 -6.88 -14.02
N ALA A 4 -11.01 -5.88 -14.89
CA ALA A 4 -9.85 -5.50 -15.67
C ALA A 4 -9.43 -4.06 -15.35
N LYS A 5 -8.13 -3.85 -15.14
CA LYS A 5 -7.48 -2.54 -15.05
C LYS A 5 -6.62 -2.32 -16.29
N PHE A 6 -6.58 -1.10 -16.79
CA PHE A 6 -5.81 -0.73 -17.97
C PHE A 6 -4.95 0.50 -17.71
N GLY A 7 -3.66 0.39 -18.02
CA GLY A 7 -2.74 1.52 -18.08
C GLY A 7 -2.62 2.03 -19.50
N TRP A 8 -2.96 3.30 -19.72
CA TRP A 8 -2.94 3.95 -21.03
C TRP A 8 -1.72 4.87 -21.23
N ASP A 9 -1.10 5.34 -20.15
CA ASP A 9 0.10 6.16 -20.14
C ASP A 9 1.23 5.48 -19.35
N GLU A 10 2.44 6.05 -19.36
CA GLU A 10 3.59 5.39 -18.73
C GLU A 10 3.41 5.21 -17.21
N LEU A 11 2.80 6.18 -16.53
CA LEU A 11 2.56 6.09 -15.09
C LEU A 11 1.60 4.95 -14.76
N THR A 12 0.43 4.94 -15.40
CA THR A 12 -0.61 3.94 -15.17
C THR A 12 -0.19 2.55 -15.64
N ARG A 13 0.57 2.44 -16.73
CA ARG A 13 1.18 1.18 -17.17
C ARG A 13 2.13 0.61 -16.12
N ARG A 14 2.99 1.46 -15.53
CA ARG A 14 3.87 1.04 -14.42
C ARG A 14 3.09 0.56 -13.21
N LEU A 15 2.04 1.27 -12.80
CA LEU A 15 1.19 0.89 -11.67
C LEU A 15 0.49 -0.46 -11.91
N VAL A 16 -0.06 -0.67 -13.10
CA VAL A 16 -0.72 -1.92 -13.48
C VAL A 16 0.25 -3.11 -13.50
N ARG A 17 1.45 -2.93 -14.08
CA ARG A 17 2.50 -3.96 -14.05
C ARG A 17 2.91 -4.30 -12.62
N HIS A 18 3.13 -3.27 -11.82
CA HIS A 18 3.53 -3.43 -10.43
C HIS A 18 2.47 -4.18 -9.63
N GLU A 19 1.19 -3.80 -9.73
CA GLU A 19 0.10 -4.51 -9.06
C GLU A 19 0.03 -5.99 -9.47
N ALA A 20 0.16 -6.26 -10.78
CA ALA A 20 0.13 -7.62 -11.30
C ALA A 20 1.28 -8.48 -10.76
N GLN A 21 2.46 -7.90 -10.61
CA GLN A 21 3.62 -8.57 -10.01
C GLN A 21 3.39 -8.78 -8.52
N PHE A 22 3.00 -7.72 -7.81
CA PHE A 22 2.84 -7.74 -6.36
C PHE A 22 1.75 -8.72 -5.90
N LEU A 23 0.63 -8.79 -6.61
CA LEU A 23 -0.43 -9.78 -6.32
C LEU A 23 0.06 -11.23 -6.46
N ARG A 24 0.95 -11.52 -7.42
CA ARG A 24 1.53 -12.85 -7.58
C ARG A 24 2.52 -13.18 -6.45
N GLU A 25 3.32 -12.21 -6.05
CA GLU A 25 4.27 -12.35 -4.93
C GLU A 25 3.54 -12.54 -3.59
N LEU A 26 2.41 -11.84 -3.39
CA LEU A 26 1.65 -11.86 -2.14
C LEU A 26 0.70 -13.07 -2.05
N ALA A 27 0.22 -13.61 -3.17
CA ALA A 27 -0.67 -14.77 -3.22
C ALA A 27 -0.25 -15.97 -2.34
N PRO A 28 1.01 -16.43 -2.35
CA PRO A 28 1.44 -17.51 -1.45
C PRO A 28 1.32 -17.16 0.03
N LEU A 29 1.60 -15.92 0.41
CA LEU A 29 1.58 -15.44 1.80
C LEU A 29 0.13 -15.33 2.34
N CYS A 30 -0.81 -15.01 1.46
CA CYS A 30 -2.21 -14.86 1.84
C CYS A 30 -2.96 -16.17 2.11
N ARG A 31 -2.49 -17.32 1.60
CA ARG A 31 -3.23 -18.61 1.60
C ARG A 31 -3.72 -19.07 2.97
N GLN A 32 -2.98 -18.78 4.03
CA GLN A 32 -3.30 -19.17 5.42
C GLN A 32 -3.54 -17.97 6.33
N SER A 33 -3.66 -16.77 5.74
CA SER A 33 -3.83 -15.53 6.48
C SER A 33 -5.30 -15.12 6.58
N ALA A 34 -5.57 -14.12 7.43
CA ALA A 34 -6.85 -13.44 7.43
C ALA A 34 -7.06 -12.53 6.21
N VAL A 35 -6.02 -12.27 5.41
CA VAL A 35 -6.04 -11.33 4.27
C VAL A 35 -6.30 -12.08 2.97
N ALA A 36 -7.33 -11.67 2.25
CA ALA A 36 -7.66 -12.12 0.91
C ALA A 36 -7.41 -11.00 -0.12
N ILE A 37 -6.75 -11.37 -1.21
CA ILE A 37 -6.38 -10.47 -2.32
C ILE A 37 -6.93 -10.99 -3.65
N PRO A 38 -7.16 -10.13 -4.65
CA PRO A 38 -7.60 -10.57 -5.98
C PRO A 38 -6.56 -11.50 -6.62
N SER A 39 -6.99 -12.66 -7.10
CA SER A 39 -6.10 -13.57 -7.84
C SER A 39 -5.98 -13.12 -9.29
N VAL A 40 -4.74 -13.02 -9.79
CA VAL A 40 -4.45 -12.63 -11.18
C VAL A 40 -4.90 -13.72 -12.15
N LEU A 41 -5.76 -13.34 -13.10
CA LEU A 41 -6.23 -14.15 -14.22
C LEU A 41 -5.35 -13.98 -15.46
N GLY A 42 -4.81 -12.79 -15.65
CA GLY A 42 -3.91 -12.46 -16.75
C GLY A 42 -3.36 -11.05 -16.58
N SER A 43 -2.17 -10.80 -17.12
CA SER A 43 -1.60 -9.45 -17.21
C SER A 43 -0.65 -9.34 -18.38
N GLY A 44 -0.46 -8.12 -18.91
CA GLY A 44 0.49 -7.86 -19.98
C GLY A 44 -0.01 -6.81 -20.97
N PRO A 45 0.77 -6.53 -22.03
CA PRO A 45 0.38 -5.58 -23.07
C PRO A 45 -0.85 -6.07 -23.85
N TRP A 46 -1.77 -5.14 -24.16
CA TRP A 46 -2.95 -5.41 -24.97
C TRP A 46 -3.35 -4.16 -25.76
N ARG A 47 -3.28 -4.22 -27.10
CA ARG A 47 -3.67 -3.13 -28.02
C ARG A 47 -3.10 -1.75 -27.63
N GLY A 48 -1.83 -1.69 -27.23
CA GLY A 48 -1.17 -0.45 -26.80
C GLY A 48 -1.46 -0.02 -25.36
N LEU A 49 -2.21 -0.81 -24.59
CA LEU A 49 -2.42 -0.65 -23.16
C LEU A 49 -1.58 -1.68 -22.39
N GLU A 50 -1.42 -1.46 -21.09
CA GLU A 50 -1.06 -2.52 -20.15
C GLU A 50 -2.33 -2.99 -19.45
N ALA A 51 -2.59 -4.30 -19.42
CA ALA A 51 -3.79 -4.87 -18.81
C ALA A 51 -3.47 -5.73 -17.59
N LEU A 52 -4.34 -5.67 -16.58
CA LEU A 52 -4.40 -6.61 -15.46
C LEU A 52 -5.84 -7.09 -15.30
N ILE A 53 -6.05 -8.40 -15.36
CA ILE A 53 -7.34 -9.05 -15.15
C ILE A 53 -7.26 -9.86 -13.86
N VAL A 54 -8.22 -9.66 -12.97
CA VAL A 54 -8.27 -10.31 -11.65
C VAL A 54 -9.65 -10.90 -11.34
N HIS A 55 -9.68 -11.90 -10.47
CA HIS A 55 -10.92 -12.40 -9.87
C HIS A 55 -11.56 -11.33 -8.97
N GLN A 56 -12.89 -11.30 -8.92
CA GLN A 56 -13.59 -10.49 -7.94
C GLN A 56 -13.51 -11.15 -6.56
N LEU A 57 -13.19 -10.37 -5.53
CA LEU A 57 -13.33 -10.82 -4.15
C LEU A 57 -14.81 -10.77 -3.72
N PRO A 58 -15.28 -11.74 -2.92
CA PRO A 58 -16.67 -11.81 -2.50
C PRO A 58 -17.03 -10.69 -1.52
N GLY A 59 -18.06 -9.91 -1.82
CA GLY A 59 -18.58 -8.90 -0.90
C GLY A 59 -19.24 -7.72 -1.61
N ARG A 60 -20.39 -7.26 -1.10
CA ARG A 60 -21.07 -6.05 -1.56
C ARG A 60 -21.19 -5.05 -0.38
N GLY A 61 -21.21 -3.75 -0.67
CA GLY A 61 -21.41 -2.68 0.32
C GLY A 61 -20.14 -2.18 1.02
N ARG A 62 -20.26 -1.06 1.76
CA ARG A 62 -19.15 -0.38 2.47
C ARG A 62 -18.96 -0.97 3.87
N SER A 63 -17.71 -1.06 4.34
CA SER A 63 -17.38 -1.43 5.73
C SER A 63 -17.55 -0.20 6.65
N PRO A 64 -18.10 -0.34 7.87
CA PRO A 64 -18.06 0.74 8.87
C PRO A 64 -16.60 1.06 9.20
N ILE A 65 -16.20 2.32 9.02
CA ILE A 65 -14.81 2.71 8.72
C ILE A 65 -13.86 2.72 9.93
N VAL A 66 -14.36 2.76 11.18
CA VAL A 66 -13.54 3.36 12.26
C VAL A 66 -12.78 2.37 13.16
N HIS A 67 -13.30 1.17 13.42
CA HIS A 67 -12.70 0.28 14.45
C HIS A 67 -11.88 -0.90 13.91
N THR A 68 -11.75 -1.03 12.60
CA THR A 68 -11.21 -2.25 11.98
C THR A 68 -9.95 -2.05 11.15
N MET A 69 -9.51 -0.80 11.00
CA MET A 69 -8.37 -0.45 10.14
C MET A 69 -7.04 -0.91 10.76
N LEU A 70 -6.87 -0.79 12.09
CA LEU A 70 -5.65 -1.21 12.77
C LEU A 70 -5.47 -2.75 12.75
N PRO A 71 -6.48 -3.58 13.06
CA PRO A 71 -6.37 -5.03 12.88
C PRO A 71 -6.05 -5.46 11.44
N ALA A 72 -6.65 -4.82 10.44
CA ALA A 72 -6.33 -5.07 9.04
C ALA A 72 -4.86 -4.71 8.74
N ALA A 73 -4.37 -3.60 9.30
CA ALA A 73 -2.98 -3.16 9.13
C ALA A 73 -1.98 -4.14 9.74
N ALA A 74 -2.23 -4.58 10.96
CA ALA A 74 -1.41 -5.59 11.61
C ALA A 74 -1.43 -6.92 10.83
N ALA A 75 -2.59 -7.34 10.32
CA ALA A 75 -2.72 -8.57 9.54
C ALA A 75 -1.94 -8.51 8.22
N ILE A 76 -2.01 -7.38 7.50
CA ILE A 76 -1.24 -7.18 6.26
C ILE A 76 0.25 -7.16 6.57
N ALA A 77 0.70 -6.35 7.54
CA ALA A 77 2.12 -6.27 7.90
C ALA A 77 2.72 -7.64 8.25
N SER A 78 1.93 -8.49 8.91
CA SER A 78 2.34 -9.84 9.33
C SER A 78 2.48 -10.86 8.19
N LEU A 79 2.08 -10.54 6.96
CA LEU A 79 2.21 -11.46 5.81
C LEU A 79 3.67 -11.75 5.45
N ALA A 80 4.55 -10.77 5.63
CA ALA A 80 5.99 -10.89 5.41
C ALA A 80 6.72 -10.04 6.46
N PRO A 81 6.80 -10.50 7.71
CA PRO A 81 7.39 -9.72 8.79
C PRO A 81 8.86 -9.48 8.51
N SER A 82 9.31 -8.26 8.78
CA SER A 82 10.71 -7.85 8.71
C SER A 82 11.19 -7.43 10.11
N PRO A 83 12.51 -7.46 10.37
CA PRO A 83 13.05 -7.00 11.65
C PRO A 83 12.54 -5.59 11.97
N PRO A 84 12.05 -5.36 13.20
CA PRO A 84 11.51 -4.07 13.57
C PRO A 84 12.61 -3.02 13.56
N LYS A 85 12.25 -1.78 13.21
CA LYS A 85 13.17 -0.64 13.16
C LYS A 85 12.55 0.57 13.81
N ALA A 86 13.39 1.46 14.31
CA ALA A 86 12.95 2.80 14.70
C ALA A 86 12.37 3.52 13.47
N LEU A 87 11.33 4.35 13.63
CA LEU A 87 10.72 5.11 12.53
C LEU A 87 11.78 5.78 11.66
N ALA A 88 12.74 6.45 12.30
CA ALA A 88 13.81 7.19 11.63
C ALA A 88 14.70 6.30 10.75
N GLU A 89 14.77 4.99 11.02
CA GLU A 89 15.56 4.01 10.29
C GLU A 89 14.75 3.28 9.20
N THR A 90 13.44 3.48 9.15
CA THR A 90 12.59 2.86 8.13
C THR A 90 12.84 3.46 6.76
N ARG A 91 12.74 2.63 5.71
CA ARG A 91 12.81 3.11 4.32
C ARG A 91 11.72 4.15 4.04
N PHE A 92 10.52 3.94 4.57
CA PHE A 92 9.41 4.89 4.48
C PHE A 92 9.84 6.29 4.93
N TRP A 93 10.47 6.39 6.11
CA TRP A 93 10.87 7.69 6.65
C TRP A 93 12.02 8.34 5.86
N GLN A 94 12.96 7.54 5.37
CA GLN A 94 14.02 8.03 4.47
C GLN A 94 13.44 8.55 3.15
N GLU A 95 12.44 7.87 2.57
CA GLU A 95 11.73 8.32 1.36
C GLU A 95 11.02 9.67 1.61
N ILE A 96 10.40 9.87 2.78
CA ILE A 96 9.80 11.16 3.17
C ILE A 96 10.86 12.27 3.25
N ARG A 97 12.00 12.01 3.90
CA ARG A 97 13.11 13.00 4.00
C ARG A 97 13.63 13.38 2.62
N THR A 98 13.83 12.40 1.73
CA THR A 98 14.25 12.63 0.34
C THR A 98 13.20 13.45 -0.41
N LEU A 99 11.91 13.10 -0.29
CA LEU A 99 10.83 13.83 -0.95
C LEU A 99 10.76 15.29 -0.51
N VAL A 100 10.91 15.57 0.79
CA VAL A 100 10.96 16.94 1.31
C VAL A 100 12.15 17.69 0.70
N SER A 101 13.34 17.10 0.72
CA SER A 101 14.54 17.72 0.15
C SER A 101 14.40 18.02 -1.34
N GLN A 102 13.79 17.12 -2.11
CA GLN A 102 13.60 17.27 -3.57
C GLN A 102 12.49 18.26 -3.92
N SER A 103 11.46 18.35 -3.07
CA SER A 103 10.33 19.25 -3.29
C SER A 103 10.61 20.67 -2.83
N SER A 104 11.48 20.86 -1.83
CA SER A 104 11.78 22.18 -1.25
C SER A 104 12.08 23.28 -2.28
N PRO A 105 12.87 23.05 -3.36
CA PRO A 105 13.14 24.09 -4.37
C PRO A 105 11.91 24.46 -5.23
N LEU A 106 10.87 23.63 -5.24
CA LEU A 106 9.64 23.83 -6.02
C LEU A 106 8.54 24.55 -5.23
N LEU A 107 8.76 24.78 -3.94
CA LEU A 107 7.79 25.35 -3.00
C LEU A 107 8.13 26.80 -2.70
N SER A 108 7.13 27.59 -2.29
CA SER A 108 7.40 28.90 -1.71
C SER A 108 8.19 28.74 -0.40
N ALA A 109 8.97 29.75 -0.03
CA ALA A 109 9.81 29.70 1.17
C ALA A 109 9.01 29.37 2.46
N SER A 110 7.79 29.92 2.59
CA SER A 110 6.93 29.64 3.73
C SER A 110 6.43 28.20 3.78
N VAL A 111 6.06 27.63 2.62
CA VAL A 111 5.62 26.24 2.53
C VAL A 111 6.78 25.27 2.76
N ALA A 112 7.95 25.55 2.19
CA ALA A 112 9.16 24.76 2.41
C ALA A 112 9.52 24.71 3.90
N ALA A 113 9.54 25.86 4.59
CA ALA A 113 9.81 25.93 6.03
C ALA A 113 8.78 25.17 6.87
N ALA A 114 7.49 25.25 6.51
CA ALA A 114 6.43 24.52 7.21
C ALA A 114 6.57 23.00 7.04
N VAL A 115 6.87 22.53 5.83
CA VAL A 115 7.11 21.10 5.55
C VAL A 115 8.34 20.61 6.31
N GLU A 116 9.44 21.39 6.28
CA GLU A 116 10.68 21.07 6.99
C GLU A 116 10.46 20.95 8.51
N HIS A 117 9.74 21.92 9.08
CA HIS A 117 9.38 21.89 10.50
C HIS A 117 8.50 20.69 10.83
N GLY A 118 7.53 20.37 9.97
CA GLY A 118 6.59 19.27 10.16
C GLY A 118 7.29 17.91 10.28
N TRP A 119 8.13 17.54 9.31
CA TRP A 119 8.80 16.24 9.36
C TRP A 119 9.82 16.17 10.51
N LYS A 120 10.56 17.24 10.80
CA LYS A 120 11.48 17.30 11.95
C LYS A 120 10.75 17.13 13.28
N THR A 121 9.57 17.71 13.41
CA THR A 121 8.73 17.57 14.62
C THR A 121 8.25 16.13 14.81
N VAL A 122 7.83 15.48 13.72
CA VAL A 122 7.44 14.07 13.77
C VAL A 122 8.63 13.19 14.16
N GLU A 123 9.79 13.42 13.56
CA GLU A 123 11.00 12.67 13.88
C GLU A 123 11.48 12.87 15.32
N ALA A 124 11.50 14.10 15.81
CA ALA A 124 11.91 14.40 17.18
C ALA A 124 11.02 13.67 18.20
N ARG A 125 9.72 13.52 17.90
CA ARG A 125 8.75 12.91 18.80
C ARG A 125 8.65 11.39 18.66
N TRP A 126 8.73 10.86 17.44
CA TRP A 126 8.44 9.44 17.15
C TRP A 126 9.58 8.70 16.43
N GLY A 127 10.67 9.39 16.10
CA GLY A 127 11.79 8.83 15.33
C GLY A 127 12.41 7.59 15.97
N GLY A 128 12.49 7.54 17.29
CA GLY A 128 13.00 6.39 18.05
C GLY A 128 11.96 5.29 18.34
N ILE A 129 10.69 5.48 17.97
CA ILE A 129 9.66 4.46 18.20
C ILE A 129 9.90 3.30 17.24
N VAL A 130 10.03 2.10 17.80
CA VAL A 130 10.28 0.88 17.04
C VAL A 130 8.96 0.29 16.56
N PHE A 131 8.84 0.08 15.25
CA PHE A 131 7.65 -0.47 14.61
C PHE A 131 7.91 -1.88 14.08
N PRO A 132 6.95 -2.81 14.19
CA PRO A 132 6.96 -4.01 13.38
C PRO A 132 6.85 -3.61 11.90
N LEU A 133 7.68 -4.22 11.06
CA LEU A 133 7.73 -3.97 9.63
C LEU A 133 7.26 -5.18 8.85
N GLY A 134 6.83 -4.97 7.61
CA GLY A 134 6.43 -6.04 6.72
C GLY A 134 5.71 -5.52 5.48
N VAL A 135 4.61 -6.15 5.11
CA VAL A 135 3.86 -5.72 3.92
C VAL A 135 3.14 -4.39 4.20
N SER A 136 3.22 -3.48 3.25
CA SER A 136 2.43 -2.24 3.21
C SER A 136 1.52 -2.25 2.00
N HIS A 137 0.27 -1.81 2.18
CA HIS A 137 -0.68 -1.64 1.09
C HIS A 137 -0.34 -0.43 0.20
N GLY A 138 0.21 0.63 0.79
CA GLY A 138 0.57 1.87 0.09
C GLY A 138 -0.58 2.84 -0.19
N ASP A 139 -1.85 2.38 -0.25
CA ASP A 139 -3.03 3.24 -0.35
C ASP A 139 -4.17 2.78 0.58
N TRP A 140 -4.18 3.32 1.80
CA TRP A 140 -5.01 2.81 2.91
C TRP A 140 -6.38 3.52 3.01
N ILE A 141 -7.07 3.73 1.89
CA ILE A 141 -8.39 4.36 1.90
C ILE A 141 -9.51 3.34 2.19
N PRO A 142 -10.61 3.75 2.85
CA PRO A 142 -11.69 2.84 3.25
C PRO A 142 -12.30 1.97 2.12
N PRO A 143 -12.40 2.43 0.86
CA PRO A 143 -12.88 1.58 -0.23
C PRO A 143 -12.02 0.36 -0.53
N ASN A 144 -10.72 0.40 -0.20
CA ASN A 144 -9.76 -0.66 -0.54
C ASN A 144 -9.79 -1.84 0.44
N ILE A 145 -10.54 -1.74 1.54
CA ILE A 145 -10.57 -2.75 2.59
C ILE A 145 -12.00 -3.06 3.00
N ARG A 146 -12.31 -4.34 3.11
CA ARG A 146 -13.58 -4.82 3.68
C ARG A 146 -13.31 -5.86 4.74
N VAL A 147 -13.95 -5.66 5.89
CA VAL A 147 -13.88 -6.58 7.02
C VAL A 147 -15.04 -7.55 6.89
N LEU A 148 -14.72 -8.82 6.90
CA LEU A 148 -15.68 -9.91 6.86
C LEU A 148 -15.91 -10.46 8.28
N ARG A 149 -16.97 -11.26 8.42
CA ARG A 149 -17.18 -12.04 9.65
C ARG A 149 -15.98 -12.94 9.93
N GLY A 150 -15.67 -13.15 11.21
CA GLY A 150 -14.55 -13.98 11.65
C GLY A 150 -13.17 -13.33 11.50
N GLY A 151 -13.09 -12.00 11.39
CA GLY A 151 -11.81 -11.28 11.38
C GLY A 151 -11.01 -11.39 10.09
N ARG A 152 -11.65 -11.78 8.97
CA ARG A 152 -11.00 -11.79 7.65
C ARG A 152 -11.12 -10.45 6.95
N PHE A 153 -10.17 -10.14 6.08
CA PHE A 153 -10.08 -8.89 5.33
C PHE A 153 -10.01 -9.19 3.85
N ASN A 154 -10.89 -8.58 3.06
CA ASN A 154 -10.66 -8.47 1.62
C ASN A 154 -9.95 -7.14 1.37
N VAL A 155 -8.88 -7.18 0.58
CA VAL A 155 -8.05 -6.01 0.31
C VAL A 155 -7.80 -5.90 -1.19
N TRP A 156 -8.18 -4.76 -1.76
CA TRP A 156 -8.09 -4.46 -3.18
C TRP A 156 -7.09 -3.33 -3.42
N ASP A 157 -6.66 -3.22 -4.68
CA ASP A 157 -5.89 -2.08 -5.17
C ASP A 157 -4.45 -2.01 -4.65
N TRP A 158 -3.65 -3.00 -5.07
CA TRP A 158 -2.27 -3.18 -4.60
C TRP A 158 -1.23 -2.48 -5.49
N GLU A 159 -1.64 -1.45 -6.25
CA GLU A 159 -0.74 -0.73 -7.17
C GLU A 159 0.44 -0.04 -6.48
N ARG A 160 0.35 0.18 -5.17
CA ARG A 160 1.38 0.79 -4.33
C ARG A 160 1.95 -0.15 -3.26
N GLY A 161 1.62 -1.44 -3.35
CA GLY A 161 2.06 -2.45 -2.39
C GLY A 161 3.59 -2.53 -2.27
N LYS A 162 4.11 -2.75 -1.06
CA LYS A 162 5.54 -2.94 -0.83
C LYS A 162 5.77 -4.02 0.22
N ILE A 163 6.90 -4.71 0.15
CA ILE A 163 7.43 -5.55 1.24
C ILE A 163 8.70 -4.86 1.78
N GLY A 164 8.75 -4.59 3.08
CA GLY A 164 9.92 -4.03 3.76
C GLY A 164 9.71 -2.63 4.34
#